data_AF-A3YIE9-F1
#
_entry.id   AF-A3YIE9-F1
#
_cell.length_a   1.000
_cell.length_b   1.000
_cell.length_c   1.000
_cell.angle_alpha   90.00
_cell.angle_beta   90.00
_cell.angle_gamma   90.00
#
_symmetry.space_group_name_H-M   'P 1'
#
loop_
_entity.id
_entity.type
_entity.pdbx_description
1 polymer ?
#
loop_
_entity_poly.entity_id
_entity_poly.type
_entity_poly.pdbx_seq_one_letter_code
_entity_poly.pdbx_strand_id
1 'polypeptide(L)'
;MQAYLPDMARLRLKVFYDYPYLYEGEIEYEADYLQAYLSKPDSFFVLALDNGVVVGAASCLPLSHAKTEFQQPFLKAGWDLSKGFYFAESVLLPEYRGQGAGSIFFRLREEIAL
;
A
#
# COMPACT_ATOMS: atom_id res chain seq x y z
N MET A 1 5.14 13.10 2.01
CA MET A 1 4.92 11.84 1.28
C MET A 1 5.84 11.72 0.07
N GLN A 2 5.86 12.68 -0.86
CA GLN A 2 6.74 12.68 -2.05
C GLN A 2 8.22 12.36 -1.76
N ALA A 3 8.80 12.96 -0.70
CA ALA A 3 10.18 12.73 -0.29
C ALA A 3 10.48 11.28 0.16
N TYR A 4 9.46 10.50 0.51
CA TYR A 4 9.59 9.11 0.94
C TYR A 4 9.42 8.10 -0.19
N LEU A 5 9.14 8.53 -1.43
CA LEU A 5 8.98 7.63 -2.58
C LEU A 5 10.18 6.71 -2.81
N PRO A 6 11.44 7.20 -2.82
CA PRO A 6 12.60 6.33 -3.02
C PRO A 6 12.73 5.26 -1.93
N ASP A 7 12.47 5.64 -0.68
CA ASP A 7 12.53 4.75 0.47
C ASP A 7 11.43 3.67 0.43
N MET A 8 10.21 4.05 0.02
CA MET A 8 9.11 3.12 -0.17
C MET A 8 9.37 2.14 -1.33
N ALA A 9 9.94 2.61 -2.44
CA ALA A 9 10.32 1.76 -3.56
C ALA A 9 11.38 0.71 -3.13
N ARG A 10 12.44 1.16 -2.43
CA ARG A 10 13.46 0.27 -1.86
C ARG A 10 12.86 -0.77 -0.90
N LEU A 11 11.97 -0.33 -0.01
CA LEU A 11 11.28 -1.20 0.94
C LEU A 11 10.49 -2.29 0.21
N ARG A 12 9.69 -1.92 -0.78
CA ARG A 12 8.84 -2.84 -1.54
C ARG A 12 9.66 -3.89 -2.27
N LEU A 13 10.71 -3.48 -2.98
CA LEU A 13 11.61 -4.41 -3.65
C LEU A 13 12.19 -5.43 -2.67
N LYS A 14 12.76 -4.98 -1.54
CA LYS A 14 13.33 -5.89 -0.53
C LYS A 14 12.27 -6.90 -0.04
N VAL A 15 11.08 -6.42 0.31
CA VAL A 15 10.02 -7.29 0.82
C VAL A 15 9.49 -8.26 -0.24
N PHE A 16 9.37 -7.85 -1.51
CA PHE A 16 8.90 -8.73 -2.57
C PHE A 16 9.95 -9.78 -2.97
N TYR A 17 11.24 -9.44 -2.96
CA TYR A 17 12.32 -10.42 -3.16
C TYR A 17 12.41 -11.46 -2.05
N ASP A 18 12.01 -11.13 -0.82
CA ASP A 18 12.03 -12.05 0.32
C ASP A 18 10.95 -13.15 0.24
N TYR A 19 10.00 -13.05 -0.69
CA TYR A 19 8.93 -14.04 -0.90
C TYR A 19 9.04 -14.65 -2.30
N PRO A 20 8.57 -15.89 -2.52
CA PRO A 20 8.67 -16.58 -3.80
C PRO A 20 7.66 -16.06 -4.83
N TYR A 21 7.53 -14.74 -4.94
CA TYR A 21 6.80 -14.10 -6.02
C TYR A 21 7.60 -14.20 -7.31
N LEU A 22 6.92 -14.45 -8.43
CA LEU A 22 7.47 -14.19 -9.76
C LEU A 22 7.45 -12.67 -9.99
N TYR A 23 8.30 -11.95 -9.24
CA TYR A 23 8.35 -10.49 -9.26
C TYR A 23 9.77 -10.01 -9.58
N GLU A 24 9.95 -9.52 -10.80
CA GLU A 24 11.13 -8.76 -11.21
C GLU A 24 10.71 -7.28 -11.24
N GLY A 25 10.87 -6.59 -10.12
CA GLY A 25 10.58 -5.16 -10.00
C GLY A 25 11.83 -4.31 -10.17
N GLU A 26 11.68 -3.14 -10.79
CA GLU A 26 12.70 -2.09 -10.85
C GLU A 26 12.30 -0.91 -9.96
N ILE A 27 13.28 -0.15 -9.47
CA ILE A 27 13.02 0.93 -8.51
C ILE A 27 12.19 2.07 -9.14
N GLU A 28 12.42 2.33 -10.43
CA GLU A 28 11.68 3.30 -11.23
C GLU A 28 10.20 2.88 -11.37
N TYR A 29 9.96 1.60 -11.67
CA TYR A 29 8.61 1.05 -11.76
C TYR A 29 7.84 1.19 -10.44
N GLU A 30 8.50 0.89 -9.32
CA GLU A 30 7.90 1.03 -7.99
C GLU A 30 7.59 2.49 -7.64
N ALA A 31 8.48 3.41 -8.00
CA ALA A 31 8.27 4.84 -7.79
C ALA A 31 7.08 5.36 -8.60
N ASP A 32 6.96 4.98 -9.87
CA ASP A 32 5.84 5.34 -10.74
C ASP A 32 4.52 4.75 -10.24
N TYR A 33 4.56 3.49 -9.79
CA TYR A 33 3.41 2.83 -9.19
C TYR A 33 2.92 3.57 -7.94
N LEU A 34 3.84 3.93 -7.03
CA LEU A 34 3.51 4.69 -5.82
C LEU A 34 3.02 6.11 -6.15
N GLN A 35 3.60 6.75 -7.16
CA GLN A 35 3.16 8.06 -7.64
C GLN A 35 1.70 8.03 -8.14
N ALA A 36 1.30 6.95 -8.81
CA ALA A 36 -0.07 6.77 -9.28
C ALA A 36 -1.10 6.62 -8.14
N TYR A 37 -0.66 6.21 -6.94
CA TYR A 37 -1.51 6.28 -5.74
C TYR A 37 -1.57 7.70 -5.20
N LEU A 38 -0.43 8.39 -5.09
CA LEU A 38 -0.38 9.76 -4.58
C LEU A 38 -1.14 10.78 -5.44
N SER A 39 -1.35 10.49 -6.72
CA SER A 39 -2.16 11.32 -7.60
C SER A 39 -3.67 11.08 -7.49
N LYS A 40 -4.09 10.00 -6.83
CA LYS A 40 -5.52 9.68 -6.65
C LYS A 40 -6.08 10.45 -5.46
N PRO A 41 -7.23 11.12 -5.62
CA PRO A 41 -7.96 11.67 -4.49
C PRO A 41 -8.23 10.59 -3.45
N ASP A 42 -8.08 10.95 -2.18
CA ASP A 42 -8.39 10.11 -1.03
C ASP A 42 -7.58 8.80 -0.95
N SER A 43 -6.45 8.73 -1.65
CA SER A 43 -5.45 7.68 -1.41
C SER A 43 -4.56 8.05 -0.23
N PHE A 44 -4.29 7.09 0.64
CA PHE A 44 -3.48 7.29 1.84
C PHE A 44 -2.38 6.24 1.96
N PHE A 45 -1.28 6.68 2.57
CA PHE A 45 -0.17 5.83 2.97
C PHE A 45 0.10 6.03 4.46
N VAL A 46 0.29 4.92 5.16
CA VAL A 46 0.80 4.87 6.52
C VAL A 46 2.25 4.41 6.45
N LEU A 47 3.17 5.17 7.05
CA LEU A 47 4.59 4.84 7.08
C LEU A 47 5.03 4.50 8.51
N ALA A 48 5.83 3.43 8.63
CA ALA A 48 6.64 3.17 9.82
C ALA A 48 8.06 3.67 9.54
N LEU A 49 8.57 4.52 10.43
CA LEU A 49 9.88 5.15 10.33
C LEU A 49 10.79 4.67 11.46
N ASP A 50 12.04 4.38 11.15
CA ASP A 50 13.13 4.29 12.12
C ASP A 50 14.24 5.26 11.73
N ASN A 51 14.61 6.16 12.63
CA ASN A 51 15.62 7.21 12.40
C ASN A 51 15.44 8.00 11.08
N GLY A 52 14.19 8.22 10.68
CA GLY A 52 13.83 8.94 9.45
C GLY A 52 13.80 8.09 8.18
N VAL A 53 14.15 6.81 8.24
CA VAL A 53 14.11 5.85 7.12
C VAL A 53 12.79 5.07 7.14
N VAL A 54 12.19 4.86 5.96
CA VAL A 54 10.98 4.02 5.87
C VAL A 54 11.35 2.55 6.04
N VAL A 55 10.80 1.92 7.08
CA VAL A 55 10.99 0.48 7.40
C VAL A 55 9.72 -0.34 7.21
N GLY A 56 8.58 0.32 7.07
CA GLY A 56 7.30 -0.29 6.74
C GLY A 56 6.36 0.71 6.09
N ALA A 57 5.43 0.22 5.27
CA ALA A 57 4.42 1.04 4.62
C ALA A 57 3.13 0.23 4.41
N ALA A 58 2.00 0.90 4.50
CA ALA A 58 0.70 0.36 4.10
C ALA A 58 -0.08 1.37 3.29
N SER A 59 -0.75 0.92 2.22
CA SER A 59 -1.52 1.77 1.32
C SER A 59 -3.02 1.43 1.36
N CYS A 60 -3.85 2.46 1.15
CA CYS A 60 -5.29 2.32 1.01
C CYS A 60 -5.90 3.45 0.15
N LEU A 61 -7.05 3.20 -0.46
CA LEU A 61 -7.82 4.16 -1.27
C LEU A 61 -9.29 3.70 -1.45
N PRO A 62 -10.22 4.58 -1.83
CA PRO A 62 -11.61 4.19 -2.12
C PRO A 62 -11.69 3.09 -3.19
N LEU A 63 -12.57 2.10 -3.05
CA LEU A 63 -12.63 0.99 -4.02
C LEU A 63 -12.91 1.47 -5.45
N SER A 64 -13.64 2.56 -5.62
CA SER A 64 -13.87 3.23 -6.91
C SER A 64 -12.59 3.71 -7.60
N HIS A 65 -11.50 3.92 -6.86
CA HIS A 65 -10.19 4.32 -7.36
C HIS A 65 -9.23 3.13 -7.54
N ALA A 66 -9.61 1.91 -7.16
CA ALA A 66 -8.77 0.72 -7.33
C ALA A 66 -8.60 0.35 -8.81
N LYS A 67 -7.70 -0.59 -9.13
CA LYS A 67 -7.60 -1.09 -10.51
C LYS A 67 -8.91 -1.75 -10.92
N THR A 68 -9.26 -1.66 -12.20
CA THR A 68 -10.52 -2.18 -12.75
C THR A 68 -10.75 -3.64 -12.37
N GLU A 69 -9.70 -4.46 -12.39
CA GLU A 69 -9.74 -5.88 -12.03
C GLU A 69 -10.26 -6.12 -10.60
N PHE A 70 -9.99 -5.20 -9.67
CA PHE A 70 -10.49 -5.26 -8.30
C PHE A 70 -11.92 -4.72 -8.17
N GLN A 71 -12.36 -3.86 -9.09
CA GLN A 71 -13.72 -3.30 -9.10
C GLN A 71 -14.74 -4.27 -9.73
N GLN A 72 -14.33 -4.98 -10.79
CA GLN A 72 -15.22 -5.79 -11.63
C GLN A 72 -16.05 -6.84 -10.85
N PRO A 73 -15.52 -7.59 -9.88
CA PRO A 73 -16.31 -8.56 -9.12
C PRO A 73 -17.49 -7.93 -8.38
N PHE A 74 -17.28 -6.74 -7.80
CA PHE A 74 -18.30 -6.01 -7.05
C PHE A 74 -19.37 -5.46 -7.98
N LEU A 75 -18.97 -4.85 -9.09
CA LEU A 75 -19.90 -4.35 -10.11
C LEU A 75 -20.79 -5.46 -10.69
N LYS A 76 -20.20 -6.63 -11.00
CA LYS A 76 -20.96 -7.80 -11.49
C LYS A 76 -21.97 -8.34 -10.48
N ALA A 77 -21.67 -8.19 -9.18
CA ALA A 77 -22.57 -8.53 -8.11
C ALA A 77 -23.63 -7.43 -7.81
N GLY A 78 -23.64 -6.33 -8.56
CA GLY A 78 -24.53 -5.19 -8.34
C GLY A 78 -24.19 -4.37 -7.09
N TRP A 79 -22.94 -4.44 -6.61
CA TRP A 79 -22.49 -3.74 -5.42
C TRP A 79 -21.97 -2.32 -5.74
N ASP A 80 -22.26 -1.39 -4.85
CA ASP A 80 -21.89 0.03 -4.98
C ASP A 80 -20.47 0.28 -4.48
N LEU A 81 -19.55 0.59 -5.40
CA LEU A 81 -18.12 0.81 -5.12
C LEU A 81 -17.84 1.93 -4.12
N SER A 82 -18.76 2.90 -3.96
CA SER A 82 -18.59 3.99 -2.99
C SER A 82 -18.64 3.53 -1.53
N LYS A 83 -19.15 2.32 -1.29
CA LYS A 83 -19.26 1.72 0.05
C LYS A 83 -18.00 0.95 0.47
N GLY A 84 -16.95 1.02 -0.34
CA GLY A 84 -15.75 0.21 -0.19
C GLY A 84 -14.50 1.02 -0.07
N PHE A 85 -13.58 0.52 0.74
CA PHE A 85 -12.21 0.97 0.80
C PHE A 85 -11.29 -0.20 0.46
N TYR A 86 -10.39 0.02 -0.49
CA TYR A 86 -9.41 -0.95 -0.90
C TYR A 86 -8.14 -0.79 -0.08
N PHE A 87 -7.87 -1.76 0.78
CA PHE A 87 -6.59 -1.87 1.47
C PHE A 87 -5.65 -2.66 0.57
N ALA A 88 -4.71 -1.97 -0.03
CA ALA A 88 -3.72 -2.57 -0.91
C ALA A 88 -2.64 -3.25 -0.07
N GLU A 89 -1.37 -3.02 -0.37
CA GLU A 89 -0.30 -3.73 0.31
C GLU A 89 -0.01 -3.22 1.73
N SER A 90 0.55 -4.12 2.54
CA SER A 90 1.26 -3.79 3.76
C SER A 90 2.61 -4.49 3.71
N VAL A 91 3.67 -3.69 3.63
CA VAL A 91 5.05 -4.17 3.53
C VAL A 91 5.81 -3.73 4.77
N LEU A 92 6.59 -4.65 5.33
CA LEU A 92 7.39 -4.41 6.53
C LEU A 92 8.67 -5.21 6.44
N LEU A 93 9.79 -4.54 6.71
CA LEU A 93 11.09 -5.17 6.79
C LEU A 93 11.09 -6.33 7.80
N PRO A 94 11.74 -7.48 7.49
CA PRO A 94 11.74 -8.66 8.35
C PRO A 94 12.12 -8.38 9.80
N GLU A 95 13.09 -7.49 10.00
CA GLU A 95 13.67 -7.15 11.30
C GLU A 95 12.66 -6.44 12.23
N TYR A 96 11.57 -5.89 11.68
CA TYR A 96 10.52 -5.15 12.40
C TYR A 96 9.23 -5.97 12.58
N ARG A 97 9.18 -7.20 12.05
CA ARG A 97 7.99 -8.07 12.15
C ARG A 97 7.82 -8.61 13.58
N GLY A 98 6.59 -8.94 13.95
CA GLY A 98 6.26 -9.46 15.29
C GLY A 98 6.20 -8.42 16.41
N GLN A 99 6.33 -7.12 16.08
CA GLN A 99 6.35 -6.01 17.05
C GLN A 99 5.06 -5.17 17.06
N GLY A 100 3.98 -5.64 16.41
CA GLY A 100 2.67 -4.99 16.41
C GLY A 100 2.41 -3.97 15.29
N ALA A 101 3.40 -3.63 14.46
CA ALA A 101 3.25 -2.67 13.37
C ALA A 101 2.11 -3.03 12.39
N GLY A 102 1.91 -4.32 12.09
CA GLY A 102 0.83 -4.77 11.21
C GLY A 102 -0.58 -4.44 11.73
N SER A 103 -0.81 -4.63 13.04
CA SER A 103 -2.08 -4.26 13.69
C SER A 103 -2.30 -2.75 13.68
N ILE A 104 -1.23 -1.96 13.86
CA ILE A 104 -1.28 -0.50 13.77
C ILE A 104 -1.62 -0.05 12.34
N PHE A 105 -0.98 -0.63 11.32
CA PHE A 105 -1.31 -0.36 9.92
C PHE A 105 -2.76 -0.67 9.58
N PHE A 106 -3.33 -1.74 10.15
CA PHE A 106 -4.73 -2.07 9.93
C PHE A 106 -5.65 -1.03 10.57
N ARG A 107 -5.48 -0.77 11.87
CA ARG A 107 -6.28 0.22 12.61
C ARG A 107 -6.26 1.61 11.97
N LEU A 108 -5.08 2.11 11.60
CA LEU A 108 -4.96 3.44 10.97
C LEU A 108 -5.67 3.51 9.62
N ARG A 109 -5.69 2.43 8.84
CA ARG A 109 -6.44 2.39 7.58
C ARG A 109 -7.94 2.27 7.81
N GLU A 110 -8.39 1.59 8.87
CA GLU A 110 -9.81 1.58 9.27
C GLU A 110 -10.28 2.97 9.70
N GLU A 111 -9.48 3.69 10.51
CA GLU A 111 -9.78 5.07 10.91
C GLU A 111 -9.93 6.03 9.71
N ILE A 112 -9.24 5.76 8.59
CA ILE A 112 -9.34 6.53 7.35
C ILE A 112 -10.57 6.12 6.52
N ALA A 113 -10.98 4.86 6.59
CA ALA A 113 -12.03 4.31 5.76
C ALA A 113 -13.45 4.51 6.32
N LEU A 114 -13.57 4.90 7.60
CA LEU A 114 -14.82 5.15 8.33
C LEU A 114 -15.20 6.64 8.30
#